data_AF-A0A6M2AFG3-F1
#
_entry.id   AF-A0A6M2AFG3-F1
#
_cell.length_a   1.000
_cell.length_b   1.000
_cell.length_c   1.000
_cell.angle_alpha   90.00
_cell.angle_beta   90.00
_cell.angle_gamma   90.00
#
_symmetry.space_group_name_H-M   'P 1'
#
loop_
_entity.id
_entity.type
_entity.pdbx_description
1 polymer ?
#
loop_
_entity_poly.entity_id
_entity_poly.type
_entity_poly.pdbx_seq_one_letter_code
_entity_poly.pdbx_strand_id
1 'polypeptide(L)'
;MRLVANIQDQKLASRFSLFLQKENIDNEVEKSFDKKENKEIFTIWVHNEDLLDKAKDYFDDFIKDPKNPKFDVNEDMLKKDTDEKKDTDEKKETPIKDPMVLKKNYPYKWTYFFLALCVVLYFVNLMQEINIKKKHNLKQLVMLTPIQMLFLYDLPEQRLLLDDVIIKYKLDDAKKLENPPEEAQEEIDKIEKMPVFMGLYEIVLQKLQKTKDVSKKSPKLFEKILDGQVWRLFTPAVLHSGILHILFNMLWLWYLGKQMEPRLRSIRYLLFIIIIAVVSNTFQYLMGGPYFLGFSGIITGMVGYIFVRQKIAPWEGYNIPNAVFYFIGIFILAMLFLQVAAFVMAVIGGLESLVGAAIGAIIIELAVVNHMPTVLLGLMDEPARGIRDRRIGGVEVNVA
;
A
#
# COMPACT_ATOMS: atom_id res chain seq x y z
N MET A 1 -30.55 15.63 2.62
CA MET A 1 -31.67 16.02 3.49
C MET A 1 -32.64 14.87 3.57
N ARG A 2 -33.00 14.44 4.77
CA ARG A 2 -33.96 13.36 5.02
C ARG A 2 -35.09 13.88 5.90
N LEU A 3 -36.32 13.47 5.60
CA LEU A 3 -37.52 13.91 6.30
C LEU A 3 -37.56 13.32 7.71
N VAL A 4 -37.77 14.18 8.71
CA VAL A 4 -37.94 13.77 10.11
C VAL A 4 -39.41 13.87 10.53
N ALA A 5 -40.06 15.00 10.26
CA ALA A 5 -41.36 15.31 10.83
C ALA A 5 -42.18 16.29 10.01
N ASN A 6 -43.51 16.19 10.14
CA ASN A 6 -44.48 17.15 9.63
C ASN A 6 -45.31 17.69 10.81
N ILE A 7 -45.31 19.00 11.04
CA ILE A 7 -45.96 19.64 12.18
C ILE A 7 -46.89 20.75 11.66
N GLN A 8 -48.14 20.78 12.09
CA GLN A 8 -49.13 21.77 11.61
C GLN A 8 -49.00 23.14 12.31
N ASP A 9 -48.35 23.20 13.48
CA ASP A 9 -48.13 24.44 14.24
C ASP A 9 -46.70 24.96 14.06
N GLN A 10 -46.58 26.18 13.54
CA GLN A 10 -45.31 26.87 13.30
C GLN A 10 -44.47 27.00 14.58
N LYS A 11 -45.10 27.25 15.74
CA LYS A 11 -44.39 27.45 17.01
C LYS A 11 -43.81 26.13 17.50
N LEU A 12 -44.55 25.04 17.36
CA LEU A 12 -44.07 23.70 17.71
C LEU A 12 -42.95 23.25 16.75
N ALA A 13 -43.08 23.55 15.46
CA ALA A 13 -42.03 23.26 14.47
C ALA A 13 -40.72 23.99 14.77
N SER A 14 -40.82 25.29 15.08
CA SER A 14 -39.66 26.10 15.46
C SER A 14 -39.02 25.62 16.76
N ARG A 15 -39.85 25.26 17.75
CA ARG A 15 -39.38 24.72 19.04
C ARG A 15 -38.63 23.40 18.89
N PHE A 16 -39.15 22.48 18.09
CA PHE A 16 -38.47 21.21 17.84
C PHE A 16 -37.18 21.39 17.02
N SER A 17 -37.19 22.29 16.04
CA SER A 17 -36.00 22.66 15.26
C SER A 17 -34.87 23.22 16.13
N LEU A 18 -35.18 24.13 17.06
CA LEU A 18 -34.21 24.68 18.01
C LEU A 18 -33.67 23.62 18.98
N PHE A 19 -34.51 22.67 19.40
CA PHE A 19 -34.06 21.54 20.19
C PHE A 19 -33.08 20.62 19.42
N LEU A 20 -33.37 20.33 18.15
CA LEU A 20 -32.46 19.55 17.31
C LEU A 20 -31.10 20.27 17.14
N GLN A 21 -31.10 21.60 16.97
CA GLN A 21 -29.87 22.38 16.92
C GLN A 21 -29.07 22.30 18.23
N LYS A 22 -29.75 22.32 19.40
CA LYS A 22 -29.09 22.13 20.71
C LYS A 22 -28.40 20.77 20.84
N GLU A 23 -28.99 19.72 20.27
CA GLU A 23 -28.42 18.36 20.22
C GLU A 23 -27.35 18.18 19.12
N ASN A 24 -26.89 19.27 18.49
CA ASN A 24 -25.96 19.31 17.34
C ASN A 24 -26.49 18.54 16.11
N ILE A 25 -27.80 18.59 15.86
CA ILE A 25 -28.44 18.00 14.68
C ILE A 25 -28.88 19.13 13.74
N ASP A 26 -28.10 19.30 12.67
CA ASP A 26 -28.40 20.28 11.62
C ASP A 26 -29.72 19.94 10.92
N ASN A 27 -30.62 20.92 10.91
CA ASN A 27 -31.96 20.75 10.37
C ASN A 27 -32.49 22.03 9.71
N GLU A 28 -33.47 21.85 8.83
CA GLU A 28 -34.15 22.90 8.09
C GLU A 28 -35.67 22.72 8.19
N VAL A 29 -36.40 23.82 8.39
CA VAL A 29 -37.87 23.82 8.45
C VAL A 29 -38.43 24.45 7.18
N GLU A 30 -39.11 23.65 6.38
CA GLU A 30 -39.75 24.08 5.14
C GLU A 30 -41.26 24.24 5.34
N LYS A 31 -41.80 25.38 4.92
CA LYS A 31 -43.26 25.62 4.94
C LYS A 31 -43.88 25.05 3.67
N SER A 32 -44.77 24.08 3.82
CA SER A 32 -45.50 23.43 2.74
C SER A 32 -47.03 23.56 2.92
N PHE A 33 -47.79 23.39 1.84
CA PHE A 33 -49.25 23.48 1.87
C PHE A 33 -49.86 22.15 1.46
N ASP A 34 -50.62 21.52 2.35
CA ASP A 34 -51.30 20.27 2.03
C ASP A 34 -52.62 20.54 1.32
N LYS A 35 -52.65 20.22 0.02
CA LYS A 35 -53.83 20.37 -0.85
C LYS A 35 -55.01 19.49 -0.44
N LYS A 36 -54.81 18.45 0.39
CA LYS A 36 -55.89 17.53 0.81
C LYS A 36 -56.65 18.02 2.05
N GLU A 37 -55.96 18.64 3.00
CA GLU A 37 -56.58 19.15 4.24
C GLU A 37 -56.77 20.67 4.27
N ASN A 38 -56.30 21.38 3.22
CA ASN A 38 -56.36 22.84 3.11
C ASN A 38 -55.70 23.55 4.31
N LYS A 39 -54.54 23.03 4.76
CA LYS A 39 -53.79 23.50 5.92
C LYS A 39 -52.29 23.64 5.61
N GLU A 40 -51.65 24.55 6.31
CA GLU A 40 -50.20 24.73 6.28
C GLU A 40 -49.52 23.62 7.12
N ILE A 41 -48.45 23.05 6.58
CA ILE A 41 -47.64 22.02 7.25
C ILE A 41 -46.18 22.46 7.21
N PHE A 42 -45.52 22.39 8.35
CA PHE A 42 -44.09 22.65 8.49
C PHE A 42 -43.32 21.33 8.51
N THR A 43 -42.46 21.16 7.52
CA THR A 43 -41.71 19.94 7.24
C THR A 43 -40.29 20.12 7.76
N ILE A 44 -39.82 19.22 8.62
CA ILE A 44 -38.49 19.29 9.23
C ILE A 44 -37.58 18.27 8.56
N TRP A 45 -36.47 18.77 8.01
CA TRP A 45 -35.46 18.01 7.29
C TRP A 45 -34.15 17.99 8.09
N VAL A 46 -33.46 16.85 8.12
CA VAL A 46 -32.10 16.74 8.70
C VAL A 46 -31.07 16.51 7.60
N HIS A 47 -29.90 17.14 7.70
CA HIS A 47 -28.86 17.05 6.67
C HIS A 47 -28.01 15.77 6.76
N ASN A 48 -27.72 15.31 7.98
CA ASN A 48 -26.88 14.13 8.23
C ASN A 48 -27.73 12.86 8.39
N GLU A 49 -27.50 11.87 7.52
CA GLU A 49 -28.25 10.61 7.50
C GLU A 49 -27.95 9.71 8.70
N ASP A 50 -26.73 9.78 9.26
CA ASP A 50 -26.32 8.98 10.42
C ASP A 50 -27.04 9.40 11.72
N LEU A 51 -27.62 10.61 11.75
CA LEU A 51 -28.34 11.17 12.90
C LEU A 51 -29.86 11.10 12.73
N LEU A 52 -30.35 10.51 11.63
CA LEU A 52 -31.76 10.48 11.28
C LEU A 52 -32.60 9.70 12.30
N ASP A 53 -32.13 8.53 12.73
CA ASP A 53 -32.87 7.67 13.66
C ASP A 53 -32.99 8.34 15.04
N LYS A 54 -31.90 8.96 15.51
CA LYS A 54 -31.87 9.75 16.74
C LYS A 54 -32.85 10.94 16.67
N ALA A 55 -32.92 11.63 15.53
CA ALA A 55 -33.83 12.75 15.33
C ALA A 55 -35.31 12.31 15.33
N LYS A 56 -35.62 11.12 14.81
CA LYS A 56 -36.96 10.52 14.85
C LYS A 56 -37.35 10.10 16.26
N ASP A 57 -36.45 9.48 17.02
CA ASP A 57 -36.70 9.12 18.42
C ASP A 57 -37.06 10.37 19.26
N TYR A 58 -36.33 11.47 19.05
CA TYR A 58 -36.64 12.74 19.71
C TYR A 58 -37.99 13.32 19.27
N PHE A 59 -38.39 13.11 18.02
CA PHE A 59 -39.69 13.55 17.54
C PHE A 59 -40.83 12.76 18.18
N ASP A 60 -40.66 11.44 18.32
CA ASP A 60 -41.63 10.57 18.99
C ASP A 60 -41.82 10.97 20.46
N ASP A 61 -40.75 11.36 21.14
CA ASP A 61 -40.84 11.89 22.52
C ASP A 61 -41.44 13.31 22.57
N PHE A 62 -41.17 14.14 21.56
CA PHE A 62 -41.74 15.48 21.44
C PHE A 62 -43.26 15.45 21.24
N ILE A 63 -43.79 14.52 20.45
CA ILE A 63 -45.25 14.39 20.26
C ILE A 63 -45.96 13.98 21.56
N LYS A 64 -45.33 13.11 22.37
CA LYS A 64 -45.92 12.63 23.63
C LYS A 64 -46.09 13.75 24.67
N ASP A 65 -45.13 14.67 24.74
CA ASP A 65 -45.19 15.83 25.65
C ASP A 65 -44.53 17.07 25.02
N PRO A 66 -45.23 17.81 24.14
CA PRO A 66 -44.66 18.95 23.42
C PRO A 66 -44.31 20.14 24.33
N LYS A 67 -44.88 20.18 25.54
CA LYS A 67 -44.67 21.26 26.52
C LYS A 67 -43.57 20.93 27.52
N ASN A 68 -42.90 19.79 27.37
CA ASN A 68 -41.81 19.41 28.26
C ASN A 68 -40.73 20.52 28.30
N PRO A 69 -40.26 20.92 29.49
CA PRO A 69 -39.18 21.90 29.63
C PRO A 69 -37.90 21.53 28.87
N LYS A 70 -37.65 20.23 28.63
CA LYS A 70 -36.50 19.76 27.83
C LYS A 70 -36.48 20.33 26.41
N PHE A 71 -37.64 20.58 25.82
CA PHE A 71 -37.79 21.12 24.47
C PHE A 71 -37.93 22.65 24.45
N ASP A 72 -37.89 23.32 25.61
CA ASP A 72 -38.01 24.78 25.72
C ASP A 72 -36.65 25.44 25.49
N VAL A 73 -36.19 25.41 24.24
CA VAL A 73 -34.92 25.99 23.82
C VAL A 73 -35.19 27.32 23.12
N ASN A 74 -34.48 28.37 23.50
CA ASN A 74 -34.49 29.66 22.82
C ASN A 74 -33.15 29.92 22.10
N GLU A 75 -33.15 30.85 21.15
CA GLU A 75 -31.95 31.20 20.38
C GLU A 75 -30.80 31.73 21.25
N ASP A 76 -31.11 32.36 22.39
CA ASP A 76 -30.09 32.90 23.29
C ASP A 76 -29.34 31.80 24.05
N MET A 77 -30.01 30.69 24.40
CA MET A 77 -29.36 29.51 24.97
C MET A 77 -28.42 28.84 23.97
N LEU A 78 -28.79 28.81 22.68
CA LEU A 78 -27.92 28.29 21.62
C LEU A 78 -26.66 29.14 21.46
N LYS A 79 -26.78 30.47 21.49
CA LYS A 79 -25.63 31.39 21.44
C LYS A 79 -24.72 31.22 22.65
N LYS A 80 -25.29 31.10 23.85
CA LYS A 80 -24.53 30.93 25.09
C LYS A 80 -23.80 29.59 25.17
N ASP A 81 -24.43 28.50 24.75
CA ASP A 81 -23.79 27.18 24.62
C ASP A 81 -22.68 27.21 23.53
N THR A 82 -22.85 28.01 22.47
CA THR A 82 -21.84 28.18 21.41
C THR A 82 -20.64 29.00 21.91
N ASP A 83 -20.87 30.03 22.71
CA ASP A 83 -19.83 30.87 23.30
C ASP A 83 -19.07 30.14 24.43
N GLU A 84 -19.77 29.38 25.29
CA GLU A 84 -19.13 28.51 26.30
C GLU A 84 -18.35 27.35 25.66
N LYS A 85 -18.87 26.73 24.58
CA LYS A 85 -18.11 25.74 23.80
C LYS A 85 -16.88 26.36 23.13
N LYS A 86 -16.99 27.56 22.55
CA LYS A 86 -15.85 28.31 21.99
C LYS A 86 -14.75 28.58 23.01
N ASP A 87 -15.09 28.99 24.23
CA ASP A 87 -14.09 29.23 25.29
C ASP A 87 -13.37 27.94 25.74
N THR A 88 -14.06 26.79 25.68
CA THR A 88 -13.43 25.48 25.95
C THR A 88 -12.65 24.90 24.76
N ASP A 89 -13.07 25.18 23.52
CA ASP A 89 -12.44 24.69 22.30
C ASP A 89 -11.25 25.57 21.85
N GLU A 90 -11.23 26.87 22.16
CA GLU A 90 -10.07 27.76 21.89
C GLU A 90 -8.80 27.31 22.63
N LYS A 91 -8.93 26.59 23.77
CA LYS A 91 -7.78 25.96 24.44
C LYS A 91 -7.29 24.65 23.78
N LYS A 92 -8.01 24.14 22.78
CA LYS A 92 -7.69 22.89 22.06
C LYS A 92 -7.55 23.03 20.53
N GLU A 93 -7.99 24.12 19.93
CA GLU A 93 -7.81 24.34 18.49
C GLU A 93 -6.35 24.67 18.19
N THR A 94 -5.59 23.64 17.79
CA THR A 94 -4.33 23.85 17.07
C THR A 94 -4.59 24.76 15.88
N PRO A 95 -3.81 25.83 15.66
CA PRO A 95 -4.02 26.73 14.54
C PRO A 95 -4.10 25.94 13.24
N ILE A 96 -5.20 26.11 12.50
CA ILE A 96 -5.42 25.50 11.20
C ILE A 96 -4.27 25.97 10.30
N LYS A 97 -3.29 25.09 10.10
CA LYS A 97 -2.15 25.38 9.22
C LYS A 97 -2.68 25.54 7.81
N ASP A 98 -2.30 26.63 7.15
CA ASP A 98 -2.63 26.85 5.74
C ASP A 98 -2.22 25.64 4.89
N PRO A 99 -3.03 25.26 3.89
CA PRO A 99 -2.70 24.17 3.00
C PRO A 99 -1.37 24.44 2.30
N MET A 100 -0.46 23.45 2.34
CA MET A 100 0.88 23.57 1.79
C MET A 100 0.80 23.79 0.28
N VAL A 101 1.17 25.00 -0.17
CA VAL A 101 1.21 25.33 -1.60
C VAL A 101 2.47 24.73 -2.24
N LEU A 102 2.28 23.79 -3.17
CA LEU A 102 3.38 23.22 -3.95
C LEU A 102 3.88 24.20 -5.00
N LYS A 103 5.22 24.27 -5.17
CA LYS A 103 5.80 25.02 -6.29
C LYS A 103 5.42 24.35 -7.62
N LYS A 104 4.87 25.13 -8.55
CA LYS A 104 4.41 24.68 -9.88
C LYS A 104 5.47 23.89 -10.66
N ASN A 105 6.75 24.24 -10.53
CA ASN A 105 7.88 23.63 -11.25
C ASN A 105 8.90 22.95 -10.29
N TYR A 106 8.43 22.09 -9.39
CA TYR A 106 9.36 21.33 -8.55
C TYR A 106 10.16 20.31 -9.40
N PRO A 107 11.49 20.18 -9.22
CA PRO A 107 12.33 19.38 -10.12
C PRO A 107 12.31 17.85 -9.89
N TYR A 108 11.74 17.38 -8.77
CA TYR A 108 11.64 15.95 -8.40
C TYR A 108 12.94 15.15 -8.58
N LYS A 109 14.07 15.75 -8.19
CA LYS A 109 15.42 15.25 -8.47
C LYS A 109 15.60 13.82 -8.00
N TRP A 110 15.17 13.51 -6.78
CA TRP A 110 15.38 12.18 -6.19
C TRP A 110 14.44 11.14 -6.75
N THR A 111 13.17 11.49 -6.97
CA THR A 111 12.19 10.57 -7.59
C THR A 111 12.68 10.12 -8.96
N TYR A 112 13.13 11.06 -9.80
CA TYR A 112 13.68 10.72 -11.12
C TYR A 112 15.03 10.01 -11.04
N PHE A 113 15.89 10.36 -10.09
CA PHE A 113 17.15 9.66 -9.87
C PHE A 113 16.93 8.17 -9.58
N PHE A 114 16.08 7.83 -8.60
CA PHE A 114 15.81 6.44 -8.25
C PHE A 114 15.10 5.68 -9.37
N LEU A 115 14.19 6.35 -10.08
CA LEU A 115 13.52 5.76 -11.24
C LEU A 115 14.55 5.39 -12.32
N ALA A 116 15.42 6.33 -12.70
CA ALA A 116 16.46 6.08 -13.69
C ALA A 116 17.45 5.01 -13.22
N LEU A 117 17.88 5.07 -11.96
CA LEU A 117 18.80 4.10 -11.37
C LEU A 117 18.23 2.68 -11.43
N CYS A 118 16.99 2.47 -10.98
CA CYS A 118 16.35 1.15 -10.98
C CYS A 118 16.17 0.61 -12.41
N VAL A 119 15.78 1.46 -13.36
CA VAL A 119 15.61 1.07 -14.76
C VAL A 119 16.95 0.68 -15.39
N VAL A 120 18.01 1.47 -15.19
CA VAL A 120 19.35 1.15 -15.69
C VAL A 120 19.85 -0.16 -15.09
N LEU A 121 19.76 -0.33 -13.77
CA LEU A 121 20.20 -1.55 -13.09
C LEU A 121 19.41 -2.79 -13.56
N TYR A 122 18.11 -2.64 -13.80
CA TYR A 122 17.30 -3.73 -14.34
C TYR A 122 17.77 -4.16 -15.72
N PHE A 123 18.02 -3.23 -16.65
CA PHE A 123 18.52 -3.59 -17.97
C PHE A 123 19.94 -4.18 -17.93
N VAL A 124 20.82 -3.65 -17.07
CA VAL A 124 22.17 -4.22 -16.87
C VAL A 124 22.05 -5.65 -16.35
N ASN A 125 21.21 -5.88 -15.33
CA ASN A 125 20.96 -7.22 -14.79
C ASN A 125 20.35 -8.15 -15.83
N LEU A 126 19.36 -7.69 -16.60
CA LEU A 126 18.71 -8.46 -17.66
C LEU A 126 19.72 -8.92 -18.73
N MET A 127 20.63 -8.04 -19.14
CA MET A 127 21.68 -8.40 -20.10
C MET A 127 22.64 -9.45 -19.52
N GLN A 128 22.99 -9.35 -18.23
CA GLN A 128 23.80 -10.37 -17.55
C GLN A 128 23.08 -11.72 -17.47
N GLU A 129 21.80 -11.72 -17.10
CA GLU A 129 20.97 -12.93 -17.07
C GLU A 129 20.87 -13.59 -18.45
N ILE A 130 20.65 -12.81 -19.51
CA ILE A 130 20.59 -13.33 -20.88
C ILE A 130 21.93 -13.97 -21.26
N ASN A 131 23.05 -13.34 -20.91
CA ASN A 131 24.38 -13.88 -21.21
C ASN A 131 24.66 -15.18 -20.46
N ILE A 132 24.27 -15.27 -19.19
CA ILE A 132 24.40 -16.50 -18.38
C ILE A 132 23.49 -17.60 -18.94
N LYS A 133 22.22 -17.29 -19.24
CA LYS A 133 21.25 -18.24 -19.82
C LYS A 133 21.66 -18.76 -21.20
N LYS A 134 22.35 -17.95 -22.00
CA LYS A 134 22.90 -18.40 -23.29
C LYS A 134 24.09 -19.33 -23.13
N LYS A 135 24.87 -19.17 -22.06
CA LYS A 135 26.09 -19.95 -21.82
C LYS A 135 25.78 -21.30 -21.15
N HIS A 136 24.69 -21.39 -20.38
CA HIS A 136 24.33 -22.58 -19.60
C HIS A 136 22.89 -23.02 -19.91
N ASN A 137 22.64 -24.28 -20.30
CA ASN A 137 21.26 -24.75 -20.62
C ASN A 137 20.37 -24.76 -19.35
N LEU A 138 19.23 -24.07 -19.48
CA LEU A 138 17.95 -23.98 -18.73
C LEU A 138 17.63 -24.79 -17.46
N LYS A 139 18.33 -25.86 -17.07
CA LYS A 139 17.88 -26.75 -15.98
C LYS A 139 18.30 -26.36 -14.56
N GLN A 140 19.28 -25.48 -14.37
CA GLN A 140 19.73 -25.10 -13.01
C GLN A 140 19.80 -23.58 -12.84
N LEU A 141 18.73 -23.05 -12.23
CA LEU A 141 18.51 -21.65 -11.90
C LEU A 141 19.29 -21.27 -10.63
N VAL A 142 20.61 -21.45 -10.64
CA VAL A 142 21.46 -21.19 -9.46
C VAL A 142 22.68 -20.37 -9.86
N MET A 143 22.57 -19.42 -10.78
CA MET A 143 23.62 -18.43 -11.03
C MET A 143 23.10 -17.03 -10.78
N LEU A 144 23.64 -16.39 -9.75
CA LEU A 144 23.45 -14.97 -9.50
C LEU A 144 24.29 -14.17 -10.50
N THR A 145 23.73 -13.08 -10.99
CA THR A 145 24.51 -12.15 -11.81
C THR A 145 25.57 -11.44 -10.97
N PRO A 146 26.67 -10.95 -11.58
CA PRO A 146 27.66 -10.16 -10.86
C PRO A 146 27.06 -8.98 -10.10
N ILE A 147 26.04 -8.33 -10.66
CA ILE A 147 25.37 -7.22 -9.99
C ILE A 147 24.53 -7.68 -8.80
N GLN A 148 23.85 -8.83 -8.91
CA GLN A 148 23.13 -9.44 -7.79
C GLN A 148 24.10 -9.80 -6.64
N MET A 149 25.23 -10.45 -6.94
CA MET A 149 26.23 -10.79 -5.91
C MET A 149 26.73 -9.55 -5.14
N LEU A 150 26.87 -8.42 -5.81
CA LEU A 150 27.33 -7.17 -5.20
C LEU A 150 26.23 -6.47 -4.39
N PHE A 151 24.98 -6.54 -4.83
CA PHE A 151 23.88 -5.70 -4.33
C PHE A 151 22.89 -6.44 -3.42
N LEU A 152 22.90 -7.77 -3.37
CA LEU A 152 22.09 -8.56 -2.43
C LEU A 152 22.40 -8.20 -0.98
N TYR A 153 21.42 -8.42 -0.10
CA TYR A 153 21.48 -7.98 1.29
C TYR A 153 22.60 -8.69 2.06
N ASP A 154 22.73 -9.99 1.81
CA ASP A 154 23.82 -10.80 2.31
C ASP A 154 24.20 -11.82 1.22
N LEU A 155 25.38 -12.40 1.34
CA LEU A 155 25.85 -13.41 0.40
C LEU A 155 26.51 -14.54 1.20
N PRO A 156 25.79 -15.65 1.45
CA PRO A 156 26.30 -16.76 2.24
C PRO A 156 27.59 -17.32 1.64
N GLU A 157 28.55 -17.71 2.48
CA GLU A 157 29.83 -18.30 2.06
C GLU A 157 29.63 -19.54 1.16
N GLN A 158 28.60 -20.34 1.44
CA GLN A 158 28.17 -21.48 0.62
C GLN A 158 28.06 -21.12 -0.87
N ARG A 159 27.53 -19.92 -1.16
CA ARG A 159 27.30 -19.46 -2.54
C ARG A 159 28.62 -19.22 -3.28
N LEU A 160 29.59 -18.62 -2.61
CA LEU A 160 30.90 -18.34 -3.19
C LEU A 160 31.66 -19.63 -3.52
N LEU A 161 31.62 -20.59 -2.59
CA LEU A 161 32.25 -21.90 -2.79
C LEU A 161 31.63 -22.67 -3.95
N LEU A 162 30.31 -22.55 -4.14
CA LEU A 162 29.63 -23.19 -5.28
C LEU A 162 30.10 -22.60 -6.61
N ASP A 163 30.29 -21.27 -6.69
CA ASP A 163 30.82 -20.61 -7.88
C ASP A 163 32.29 -21.05 -8.14
N ASP A 164 33.10 -21.21 -7.09
CA ASP A 164 34.48 -21.71 -7.20
C ASP A 164 34.54 -23.15 -7.73
N VAL A 165 33.66 -24.04 -7.27
CA VAL A 165 33.56 -25.42 -7.77
C VAL A 165 33.18 -25.43 -9.25
N ILE A 166 32.21 -24.60 -9.65
CA ILE A 166 31.79 -24.50 -11.06
C ILE A 166 32.97 -24.07 -11.95
N ILE A 167 33.77 -23.11 -11.49
CA ILE A 167 34.96 -22.63 -12.21
C ILE A 167 36.05 -23.71 -12.25
N LYS A 168 36.36 -24.31 -11.10
CA LYS A 168 37.42 -25.32 -10.91
C LYS A 168 37.20 -26.54 -11.80
N TYR A 169 35.99 -27.07 -11.83
CA TYR A 169 35.65 -28.26 -12.62
C TYR A 169 35.12 -27.95 -14.02
N LYS A 170 35.12 -26.67 -14.42
CA LYS A 170 34.59 -26.21 -15.72
C LYS A 170 33.20 -26.81 -15.97
N LEU A 171 32.30 -26.63 -15.01
CA LEU A 171 30.91 -27.04 -15.10
C LEU A 171 30.12 -26.01 -15.92
N ASP A 172 30.60 -25.76 -17.14
CA ASP A 172 30.04 -24.76 -18.05
C ASP A 172 28.88 -25.29 -18.90
N ASP A 173 28.76 -26.61 -19.02
CA ASP A 173 27.67 -27.30 -19.73
C ASP A 173 26.62 -27.83 -18.75
N ALA A 174 25.34 -27.66 -19.07
CA ALA A 174 24.24 -28.19 -18.26
C ALA A 174 24.29 -29.71 -18.07
N LYS A 175 24.84 -30.47 -19.04
CA LYS A 175 25.00 -31.92 -18.85
C LYS A 175 26.00 -32.26 -17.76
N LYS A 176 27.06 -31.46 -17.62
CA LYS A 176 28.06 -31.60 -16.56
C LYS A 176 27.56 -31.05 -15.21
N LEU A 177 26.63 -30.12 -15.24
CA LEU A 177 25.95 -29.60 -14.04
C LEU A 177 24.87 -30.58 -13.52
N GLU A 178 24.19 -31.29 -14.42
CA GLU A 178 23.21 -32.33 -14.07
C GLU A 178 23.91 -33.61 -13.57
N ASN A 179 25.07 -33.94 -14.13
CA ASN A 179 25.93 -35.04 -13.69
C ASN A 179 27.39 -34.56 -13.56
N PRO A 180 27.76 -33.89 -12.47
CA PRO A 180 29.13 -33.46 -12.25
C PRO A 180 30.06 -34.65 -11.98
N PRO A 181 31.37 -34.51 -12.23
CA PRO A 181 32.36 -35.51 -11.83
C PRO A 181 32.21 -35.86 -10.35
N GLU A 182 32.47 -37.11 -9.95
CA GLU A 182 32.31 -37.57 -8.56
C GLU A 182 33.03 -36.65 -7.55
N GLU A 183 34.24 -36.19 -7.89
CA GLU A 183 35.00 -35.24 -7.07
C GLU A 183 34.29 -33.90 -6.87
N ALA A 184 33.62 -33.39 -7.91
CA ALA A 184 32.85 -32.16 -7.86
C ALA A 184 31.54 -32.37 -7.08
N GLN A 185 30.88 -33.52 -7.25
CA GLN A 185 29.67 -33.86 -6.49
C GLN A 185 29.97 -33.96 -4.99
N GLU A 186 31.09 -34.57 -4.59
CA GLU A 186 31.48 -34.61 -3.18
C GLU A 186 31.75 -33.22 -2.59
N GLU A 187 32.33 -32.31 -3.38
CA GLU A 187 32.58 -30.93 -2.95
C GLU A 187 31.26 -30.14 -2.83
N ILE A 188 30.35 -30.32 -3.80
CA ILE A 188 28.99 -29.75 -3.76
C ILE A 188 28.23 -30.26 -2.53
N ASP A 189 28.21 -31.57 -2.28
CA ASP A 189 27.51 -32.19 -1.14
C ASP A 189 28.06 -31.69 0.21
N LYS A 190 29.36 -31.39 0.29
CA LYS A 190 29.98 -30.78 1.48
C LYS A 190 29.52 -29.34 1.65
N ILE A 191 29.45 -28.58 0.56
CA ILE A 191 29.01 -27.18 0.54
C ILE A 191 27.51 -27.10 0.92
N GLU A 192 26.67 -27.98 0.37
CA GLU A 192 25.23 -28.02 0.66
C GLU A 192 24.88 -28.31 2.12
N LYS A 193 25.77 -28.99 2.85
CA LYS A 193 25.63 -29.25 4.29
C LYS A 193 26.06 -28.08 5.18
N MET A 194 26.58 -26.99 4.60
CA MET A 194 26.98 -25.81 5.38
C MET A 194 25.74 -25.09 5.96
N PRO A 195 25.81 -24.60 7.21
CA PRO A 195 24.69 -23.87 7.80
C PRO A 195 24.52 -22.51 7.10
N VAL A 196 23.35 -22.28 6.51
CA VAL A 196 22.98 -21.00 5.89
C VAL A 196 21.72 -20.44 6.53
N PHE A 197 21.74 -19.13 6.78
CA PHE A 197 20.56 -18.43 7.29
C PHE A 197 19.61 -18.10 6.14
N MET A 198 18.48 -18.82 6.10
CA MET A 198 17.39 -18.62 5.14
C MET A 198 16.18 -17.89 5.75
N GLY A 199 16.40 -17.18 6.86
CA GLY A 199 15.34 -16.47 7.58
C GLY A 199 14.72 -17.28 8.72
N LEU A 200 13.96 -16.58 9.56
CA LEU A 200 13.22 -17.15 10.69
C LEU A 200 12.11 -18.10 10.22
N TYR A 201 11.52 -17.86 9.04
CA TYR A 201 10.50 -18.75 8.47
C TYR A 201 11.00 -20.19 8.39
N GLU A 202 12.22 -20.37 7.89
CA GLU A 202 12.82 -21.68 7.71
C GLU A 202 13.09 -22.37 9.05
N ILE A 203 13.62 -21.63 10.03
CA ILE A 203 13.88 -22.15 11.38
C ILE A 203 12.60 -22.64 12.05
N VAL A 204 11.52 -21.85 11.95
CA VAL A 204 10.21 -22.21 12.51
C VAL A 204 9.66 -23.44 11.80
N LEU A 205 9.77 -23.50 10.48
CA LEU A 205 9.27 -24.60 9.66
C LEU A 205 9.97 -25.92 10.00
N GLN A 206 11.30 -25.93 10.08
CA GLN A 206 12.09 -27.12 10.45
C GLN A 206 11.70 -27.62 11.86
N LYS A 207 11.51 -26.70 12.81
CA LYS A 207 11.07 -27.03 14.16
C LYS A 207 9.68 -27.67 14.19
N LEU A 208 8.74 -27.16 13.39
CA LEU A 208 7.39 -27.71 13.29
C LEU A 208 7.38 -29.10 12.62
N GLN A 209 8.22 -29.30 11.62
CA GLN A 209 8.36 -30.59 10.92
C GLN A 209 9.17 -31.63 11.70
N LYS A 210 9.74 -31.28 12.86
CA LYS A 210 10.61 -32.16 13.68
C LYS A 210 11.78 -32.76 12.88
N THR A 211 12.24 -32.07 11.84
CA THR A 211 13.42 -32.50 11.08
C THR A 211 14.67 -32.33 11.96
N LYS A 212 15.48 -33.39 12.06
CA LYS A 212 16.65 -33.45 12.96
C LYS A 212 17.90 -32.74 12.43
N ASP A 213 17.85 -32.13 11.25
CA ASP A 213 19.00 -31.49 10.60
C ASP A 213 19.20 -30.04 11.04
N VAL A 214 19.06 -29.77 12.34
CA VAL A 214 19.63 -28.54 12.89
C VAL A 214 21.13 -28.76 12.95
N SER A 215 21.84 -28.27 11.94
CA SER A 215 23.29 -28.09 11.99
C SER A 215 23.66 -27.57 13.38
N LYS A 216 24.52 -28.31 14.10
CA LYS A 216 24.96 -27.95 15.46
C LYS A 216 25.63 -26.57 15.53
N LYS A 217 25.97 -25.97 14.38
CA LYS A 217 26.47 -24.60 14.27
C LYS A 217 25.35 -23.67 13.83
N SER A 218 25.10 -22.64 14.62
CA SER A 218 24.25 -21.52 14.24
C SER A 218 24.78 -20.89 12.93
N PRO A 219 23.91 -20.65 11.93
CA PRO A 219 24.34 -19.97 10.73
C PRO A 219 24.81 -18.55 11.07
N LYS A 220 25.80 -18.06 10.32
CA LYS A 220 26.27 -16.69 10.49
C LYS A 220 25.21 -15.73 9.93
N LEU A 221 25.01 -14.63 10.62
CA LEU A 221 24.09 -13.56 10.23
C LEU A 221 24.90 -12.36 9.75
N PHE A 222 24.38 -11.66 8.73
CA PHE A 222 24.94 -10.42 8.23
C PHE A 222 26.42 -10.54 7.79
N GLU A 223 26.82 -11.66 7.20
CA GLU A 223 28.24 -11.97 6.92
C GLU A 223 28.93 -10.82 6.17
N LYS A 224 28.38 -10.42 5.01
CA LYS A 224 29.00 -9.38 4.18
C LYS A 224 28.87 -7.98 4.76
N ILE A 225 27.82 -7.72 5.53
CA ILE A 225 27.62 -6.42 6.19
C ILE A 225 28.65 -6.26 7.32
N LEU A 226 28.91 -7.32 8.08
CA LEU A 226 29.95 -7.35 9.11
C LEU A 226 31.37 -7.24 8.52
N ASP A 227 31.58 -7.74 7.29
CA ASP A 227 32.81 -7.52 6.51
C ASP A 227 32.99 -6.06 6.02
N GLY A 228 32.06 -5.15 6.35
CA GLY A 228 32.13 -3.72 6.01
C GLY A 228 31.33 -3.32 4.77
N GLN A 229 30.58 -4.23 4.14
CA GLN A 229 29.77 -3.94 2.95
C GLN A 229 28.42 -3.29 3.31
N VAL A 230 28.46 -2.17 4.02
CA VAL A 230 27.28 -1.50 4.62
C VAL A 230 26.24 -1.03 3.58
N TRP A 231 26.63 -0.85 2.32
CA TRP A 231 25.70 -0.49 1.24
C TRP A 231 24.64 -1.57 1.01
N ARG A 232 24.91 -2.83 1.38
CA ARG A 232 23.96 -3.95 1.25
C ARG A 232 22.68 -3.79 2.07
N LEU A 233 22.69 -2.92 3.08
CA LEU A 233 21.47 -2.54 3.79
C LEU A 233 20.45 -1.85 2.87
N PHE A 234 20.93 -1.18 1.82
CA PHE A 234 20.11 -0.40 0.90
C PHE A 234 20.00 -1.02 -0.51
N THR A 235 21.10 -1.51 -1.06
CA THR A 235 21.20 -1.90 -2.49
C THR A 235 20.20 -2.95 -2.99
N PRO A 236 19.64 -3.88 -2.18
CA PRO A 236 18.59 -4.78 -2.66
C PRO A 236 17.36 -4.01 -3.16
N ALA A 237 17.10 -2.83 -2.59
CA ALA A 237 15.92 -2.03 -2.92
C ALA A 237 15.93 -1.47 -4.35
N VAL A 238 17.10 -1.38 -4.99
CA VAL A 238 17.23 -0.84 -6.36
C VAL A 238 17.31 -1.93 -7.43
N LEU A 239 17.45 -3.20 -7.03
CA LEU A 239 17.39 -4.35 -7.93
C LEU A 239 15.94 -4.80 -8.16
N HIS A 240 15.65 -5.31 -9.36
CA HIS A 240 14.32 -5.81 -9.72
C HIS A 240 14.45 -7.07 -10.58
N SER A 241 13.51 -8.00 -10.41
CA SER A 241 13.39 -9.24 -11.20
C SER A 241 12.10 -9.19 -11.99
N GLY A 242 12.15 -9.49 -13.28
CA GLY A 242 10.96 -9.48 -14.13
C GLY A 242 10.39 -8.10 -14.47
N ILE A 243 9.73 -8.04 -15.62
CA ILE A 243 9.31 -6.77 -16.25
C ILE A 243 8.17 -6.08 -15.50
N LEU A 244 7.18 -6.83 -15.03
CA LEU A 244 6.03 -6.23 -14.34
C LEU A 244 6.41 -5.77 -12.94
N HIS A 245 7.31 -6.48 -12.26
CA HIS A 245 7.78 -6.09 -10.94
C HIS A 245 8.44 -4.69 -10.99
N ILE A 246 9.34 -4.45 -11.94
CA ILE A 246 9.91 -3.10 -12.11
C ILE A 246 8.85 -2.09 -12.56
N LEU A 247 7.96 -2.46 -13.51
CA LEU A 247 6.93 -1.55 -14.01
C LEU A 247 6.04 -1.01 -12.87
N PHE A 248 5.51 -1.90 -12.03
CA PHE A 248 4.64 -1.52 -10.92
C PHE A 248 5.39 -0.70 -9.87
N ASN A 249 6.61 -1.10 -9.49
CA ASN A 249 7.41 -0.32 -8.54
C ASN A 249 7.69 1.09 -9.07
N MET A 250 8.10 1.23 -10.33
CA MET A 250 8.44 2.53 -10.90
C MET A 250 7.21 3.42 -11.09
N LEU A 251 6.05 2.84 -11.44
CA LEU A 251 4.78 3.56 -11.50
C LEU A 251 4.41 4.12 -10.13
N TRP A 252 4.49 3.31 -9.07
CA TRP A 252 4.20 3.75 -7.71
C TRP A 252 5.22 4.75 -7.18
N LEU A 253 6.51 4.54 -7.42
CA LEU A 253 7.56 5.50 -7.08
C LEU A 253 7.31 6.85 -7.76
N TRP A 254 6.92 6.86 -9.03
CA TRP A 254 6.58 8.08 -9.74
C TRP A 254 5.35 8.77 -9.15
N TYR A 255 4.27 8.02 -8.92
CA TYR A 255 3.01 8.57 -8.40
C TYR A 255 3.14 9.11 -6.97
N LEU A 256 3.71 8.32 -6.06
CA LEU A 256 3.87 8.67 -4.65
C LEU A 256 5.04 9.65 -4.44
N GLY A 257 6.14 9.46 -5.16
CA GLY A 257 7.34 10.30 -5.07
C GLY A 257 7.06 11.75 -5.45
N LYS A 258 6.26 11.99 -6.49
CA LYS A 258 5.78 13.33 -6.86
C LYS A 258 4.97 14.01 -5.77
N GLN A 259 4.26 13.24 -4.94
CA GLN A 259 3.53 13.81 -3.81
C GLN A 259 4.45 14.05 -2.62
N MET A 260 5.36 13.12 -2.32
CA MET A 260 6.19 13.19 -1.12
C MET A 260 7.37 14.14 -1.22
N GLU A 261 8.12 14.13 -2.33
CA GLU A 261 9.37 14.88 -2.46
C GLU A 261 9.22 16.40 -2.24
N PRO A 262 8.22 17.11 -2.82
CA PRO A 262 8.06 18.54 -2.59
C PRO A 262 7.60 18.88 -1.16
N ARG A 263 6.89 17.97 -0.49
CA ARG A 263 6.37 18.15 0.87
C ARG A 263 7.43 17.90 1.93
N LEU A 264 8.19 16.81 1.78
CA LEU A 264 9.29 16.46 2.67
C LEU A 264 10.54 17.30 2.41
N ARG A 265 10.68 17.88 1.21
CA ARG A 265 11.90 18.51 0.70
C ARG A 265 13.01 17.47 0.48
N SER A 266 13.94 17.83 -0.40
CA SER A 266 15.00 16.96 -0.94
C SER A 266 15.70 16.08 0.11
N ILE A 267 16.24 16.64 1.19
CA ILE A 267 17.03 15.88 2.19
C ILE A 267 16.16 14.92 3.00
N ARG A 268 15.00 15.36 3.49
CA ARG A 268 14.14 14.50 4.32
C ARG A 268 13.52 13.38 3.50
N TYR A 269 13.23 13.64 2.22
CA TYR A 269 12.77 12.60 1.30
C TYR A 269 13.84 11.53 1.07
N LEU A 270 15.10 11.93 0.87
CA LEU A 270 16.20 10.97 0.74
C LEU A 270 16.43 10.17 2.02
N LEU A 271 16.45 10.83 3.19
CA LEU A 271 16.56 10.16 4.48
C LEU A 271 15.40 9.19 4.71
N PHE A 272 14.18 9.58 4.35
CA PHE A 272 13.02 8.71 4.41
C PHE A 272 13.23 7.45 3.58
N ILE A 273 13.64 7.58 2.32
CA ILE A 273 13.92 6.43 1.44
C ILE A 273 14.98 5.52 2.04
N ILE A 274 16.10 6.08 2.53
CA ILE A 274 17.19 5.29 3.10
C ILE A 274 16.74 4.56 4.36
N ILE A 275 16.06 5.25 5.29
CA ILE A 275 15.60 4.66 6.56
C ILE A 275 14.61 3.52 6.27
N ILE A 276 13.61 3.77 5.42
CA ILE A 276 12.61 2.74 5.10
C ILE A 276 13.28 1.56 4.41
N ALA A 277 14.18 1.79 3.44
CA ALA A 277 14.90 0.72 2.76
C ALA A 277 15.68 -0.15 3.75
N VAL A 278 16.46 0.45 4.66
CA VAL A 278 17.23 -0.28 5.67
C VAL A 278 16.31 -1.11 6.55
N VAL A 279 15.23 -0.50 7.07
CA VAL A 279 14.29 -1.19 7.97
C VAL A 279 13.56 -2.33 7.24
N SER A 280 13.02 -2.07 6.05
CA SER A 280 12.28 -3.08 5.28
C SER A 280 13.18 -4.23 4.83
N ASN A 281 14.39 -3.93 4.35
CA ASN A 281 15.34 -4.94 3.90
C ASN A 281 15.83 -5.80 5.07
N THR A 282 16.10 -5.18 6.22
CA THR A 282 16.49 -5.92 7.44
C THR A 282 15.39 -6.88 7.87
N PHE A 283 14.14 -6.42 7.87
CA PHE A 283 13.01 -7.27 8.25
C PHE A 283 12.80 -8.41 7.25
N GLN A 284 12.89 -8.13 5.95
CA GLN A 284 12.79 -9.14 4.89
C GLN A 284 13.91 -10.19 5.02
N TYR A 285 15.15 -9.77 5.28
CA TYR A 285 16.27 -10.67 5.52
C TYR A 285 16.04 -11.59 6.72
N LEU A 286 15.65 -10.99 7.85
CA LEU A 286 15.40 -11.75 9.07
C LEU A 286 14.28 -12.75 8.90
N MET A 287 13.26 -12.44 8.10
CA MET A 287 12.11 -13.32 7.91
C MET A 287 12.36 -14.38 6.83
N GLY A 288 12.76 -13.98 5.62
CA GLY A 288 12.83 -14.83 4.42
C GLY A 288 14.22 -15.03 3.82
N GLY A 289 15.29 -14.61 4.49
CA GLY A 289 16.67 -14.80 4.05
C GLY A 289 17.16 -13.74 3.03
N PRO A 290 18.35 -13.93 2.43
CA PRO A 290 19.04 -12.89 1.66
C PRO A 290 18.52 -12.67 0.24
N TYR A 291 17.73 -13.58 -0.31
CA TYR A 291 17.33 -13.61 -1.71
C TYR A 291 16.04 -12.81 -1.97
N PHE A 292 16.13 -11.49 -1.79
CA PHE A 292 15.05 -10.57 -2.12
C PHE A 292 15.61 -9.31 -2.78
N LEU A 293 14.73 -8.61 -3.49
CA LEU A 293 15.06 -7.43 -4.27
C LEU A 293 13.78 -6.64 -4.56
N GLY A 294 13.91 -5.33 -4.74
CA GLY A 294 12.80 -4.48 -5.18
C GLY A 294 12.56 -3.26 -4.31
N PHE A 295 11.99 -2.22 -4.94
CA PHE A 295 11.68 -0.96 -4.28
C PHE A 295 10.38 -1.02 -3.44
N SER A 296 9.72 -2.17 -3.41
CA SER A 296 8.37 -2.39 -2.88
C SER A 296 8.25 -2.08 -1.39
N GLY A 297 9.27 -2.43 -0.59
CA GLY A 297 9.32 -2.09 0.84
C GLY A 297 9.28 -0.57 1.08
N ILE A 298 9.98 0.20 0.24
CA ILE A 298 9.97 1.66 0.29
C ILE A 298 8.60 2.20 -0.11
N ILE A 299 8.01 1.66 -1.19
CA ILE A 299 6.67 2.06 -1.65
C ILE A 299 5.60 1.79 -0.59
N THR A 300 5.61 0.61 0.05
CA THR A 300 4.68 0.32 1.15
C THR A 300 4.87 1.30 2.31
N GLY A 301 6.12 1.66 2.64
CA GLY A 301 6.41 2.71 3.61
C GLY A 301 5.90 4.09 3.19
N MET A 302 6.02 4.45 1.91
CA MET A 302 5.48 5.70 1.34
C MET A 302 3.96 5.74 1.45
N VAL A 303 3.26 4.65 1.10
CA VAL A 303 1.81 4.53 1.22
C VAL A 303 1.36 4.67 2.68
N GLY A 304 2.00 3.92 3.59
CA GLY A 304 1.71 4.00 5.02
C GLY A 304 1.95 5.40 5.60
N TYR A 305 3.04 6.05 5.19
CA TYR A 305 3.33 7.44 5.55
C TYR A 305 2.21 8.37 5.09
N ILE A 306 1.84 8.33 3.81
CA ILE A 306 0.80 9.23 3.27
C ILE A 306 -0.56 8.96 3.93
N PHE A 307 -0.92 7.69 4.15
CA PHE A 307 -2.16 7.31 4.83
C PHE A 307 -2.26 7.94 6.23
N VAL A 308 -1.19 7.87 7.02
CA VAL A 308 -1.15 8.49 8.35
C VAL A 308 -1.15 10.01 8.26
N ARG A 309 -0.39 10.60 7.32
CA ARG A 309 -0.31 12.07 7.17
C ARG A 309 -1.61 12.68 6.68
N GLN A 310 -2.39 12.02 5.82
CA GLN A 310 -3.71 12.53 5.43
C GLN A 310 -4.68 12.63 6.61
N LYS A 311 -4.52 11.78 7.63
CA LYS A 311 -5.35 11.82 8.85
C LYS A 311 -4.86 12.84 9.87
N ILE A 312 -3.56 12.88 10.12
CA ILE A 312 -2.96 13.70 11.21
C ILE A 312 -2.60 15.11 10.73
N ALA A 313 -2.26 15.27 9.46
CA ALA A 313 -1.79 16.52 8.86
C ALA A 313 -2.43 16.79 7.49
N PRO A 314 -3.77 16.90 7.41
CA PRO A 314 -4.48 17.10 6.14
C PRO A 314 -4.05 18.39 5.39
N TRP A 315 -3.57 19.41 6.12
CA TRP A 315 -3.02 20.64 5.54
C TRP A 315 -1.78 20.41 4.66
N GLU A 316 -1.09 19.27 4.75
CA GLU A 316 -0.02 18.94 3.79
C GLU A 316 -0.57 18.64 2.39
N GLY A 317 -1.88 18.38 2.26
CA GLY A 317 -2.58 18.29 0.99
C GLY A 317 -2.19 17.08 0.14
N TYR A 318 -1.79 15.96 0.76
CA TYR A 318 -1.65 14.69 0.04
C TYR A 318 -3.00 14.31 -0.59
N ASN A 319 -3.02 14.04 -1.90
CA ASN A 319 -4.25 13.79 -2.64
C ASN A 319 -4.23 12.38 -3.23
N ILE A 320 -4.27 11.39 -2.34
CA ILE A 320 -4.47 9.99 -2.71
C ILE A 320 -5.94 9.64 -2.44
N PRO A 321 -6.71 9.22 -3.48
CA PRO A 321 -8.07 8.75 -3.31
C PRO A 321 -8.15 7.49 -2.45
N ASN A 322 -9.23 7.32 -1.70
CA ASN A 322 -9.46 6.12 -0.87
C ASN A 322 -9.39 4.81 -1.67
N ALA A 323 -9.81 4.84 -2.94
CA ALA A 323 -9.71 3.70 -3.86
C ALA A 323 -8.26 3.18 -4.01
N VAL A 324 -7.27 4.07 -4.01
CA VAL A 324 -5.86 3.69 -4.09
C VAL A 324 -5.42 2.97 -2.81
N PHE A 325 -5.83 3.44 -1.63
CA PHE A 325 -5.54 2.73 -0.39
C PHE A 325 -6.20 1.37 -0.33
N TYR A 326 -7.45 1.24 -0.80
CA TYR A 326 -8.11 -0.06 -0.88
C TYR A 326 -7.40 -1.00 -1.85
N PHE A 327 -7.02 -0.52 -3.03
CA PHE A 327 -6.27 -1.32 -4.00
C PHE A 327 -4.96 -1.85 -3.41
N ILE A 328 -4.14 -0.97 -2.83
CA ILE A 328 -2.85 -1.35 -2.24
C ILE A 328 -3.05 -2.24 -1.00
N GLY A 329 -4.05 -1.93 -0.16
CA GLY A 329 -4.37 -2.71 1.02
C GLY A 329 -4.81 -4.14 0.67
N ILE A 330 -5.69 -4.29 -0.32
CA ILE A 330 -6.10 -5.60 -0.86
C ILE A 330 -4.89 -6.33 -1.43
N PHE A 331 -4.04 -5.64 -2.19
CA PHE A 331 -2.82 -6.24 -2.76
C PHE A 331 -1.87 -6.77 -1.67
N ILE A 332 -1.59 -5.97 -0.64
CA ILE A 332 -0.75 -6.39 0.50
C ILE A 332 -1.37 -7.58 1.24
N LEU A 333 -2.69 -7.55 1.50
CA LEU A 333 -3.39 -8.65 2.16
C LEU A 333 -3.39 -9.92 1.32
N ALA A 334 -3.54 -9.81 -0.01
CA ALA A 334 -3.45 -10.94 -0.93
C ALA A 334 -2.05 -11.56 -0.91
N MET A 335 -1.00 -10.73 -0.95
CA MET A 335 0.39 -11.21 -0.85
C MET A 335 0.66 -11.89 0.49
N LEU A 336 0.17 -11.32 1.60
CA LEU A 336 0.27 -11.93 2.92
C LEU A 336 -0.47 -13.28 2.98
N PHE A 337 -1.68 -13.35 2.43
CA PHE A 337 -2.46 -14.59 2.37
C PHE A 337 -1.72 -15.67 1.58
N LEU A 338 -1.16 -15.34 0.42
CA LEU A 338 -0.38 -16.27 -0.39
C LEU A 338 0.86 -16.77 0.36
N GLN A 339 1.55 -15.90 1.09
CA GLN A 339 2.72 -16.28 1.89
C GLN A 339 2.34 -17.20 3.07
N VAL A 340 1.24 -16.91 3.77
CA VAL A 340 0.74 -17.77 4.85
C VAL A 340 0.26 -19.12 4.30
N ALA A 341 -0.46 -19.12 3.18
CA ALA A 341 -0.91 -20.34 2.52
C ALA A 341 0.28 -21.20 2.08
N ALA A 342 1.31 -20.60 1.47
CA ALA A 342 2.54 -21.29 1.10
C ALA A 342 3.25 -21.87 2.34
N PHE A 343 3.30 -21.14 3.44
CA PHE A 343 3.87 -21.63 4.70
C PHE A 343 3.08 -22.82 5.27
N VAL A 344 1.75 -22.75 5.31
CA VAL A 344 0.90 -23.85 5.80
C VAL A 344 1.07 -25.09 4.93
N MET A 345 1.08 -24.91 3.60
CA MET A 345 1.34 -26.00 2.66
C MET A 345 2.72 -26.61 2.88
N ALA A 346 3.75 -25.80 3.13
CA ALA A 346 5.08 -26.27 3.40
C ALA A 346 5.15 -27.06 4.73
N VAL A 347 4.48 -26.59 5.79
CA VAL A 347 4.39 -27.32 7.06
C VAL A 347 3.71 -28.69 6.89
N ILE A 348 2.63 -28.77 6.12
CA ILE A 348 1.86 -30.02 5.91
C ILE A 348 2.58 -30.97 4.95
N GLY A 349 3.19 -30.45 3.88
CA GLY A 349 3.76 -31.22 2.77
C GLY A 349 5.20 -31.73 2.96
N GLY A 350 5.90 -31.34 4.02
CA GLY A 350 7.30 -31.72 4.25
C GLY A 350 8.30 -30.96 3.35
N LEU A 351 9.60 -31.23 3.53
CA LEU A 351 10.71 -30.47 2.92
C LEU A 351 10.78 -30.58 1.38
N GLU A 352 10.17 -31.59 0.76
CA GLU A 352 10.08 -31.73 -0.70
C GLU A 352 9.26 -30.60 -1.36
N SER A 353 8.39 -29.96 -0.57
CA SER A 353 7.65 -28.75 -0.98
C SER A 353 8.48 -27.46 -0.87
N LEU A 354 9.67 -27.48 -0.27
CA LEU A 354 10.47 -26.27 0.00
C LEU A 354 11.14 -25.71 -1.26
N VAL A 355 11.66 -26.60 -2.11
CA VAL A 355 12.11 -26.23 -3.47
C VAL A 355 10.91 -25.70 -4.25
N GLY A 356 9.72 -26.30 -4.07
CA GLY A 356 8.46 -25.84 -4.66
C GLY A 356 7.87 -24.55 -4.07
N ALA A 357 8.22 -24.17 -2.83
CA ALA A 357 7.69 -23.00 -2.12
C ALA A 357 8.62 -21.78 -2.23
N ALA A 358 9.94 -21.99 -2.31
CA ALA A 358 10.89 -20.94 -2.68
C ALA A 358 10.79 -20.61 -4.17
N ILE A 359 10.73 -21.64 -5.03
CA ILE A 359 10.32 -21.47 -6.43
C ILE A 359 8.88 -20.98 -6.48
N GLY A 360 8.01 -21.39 -5.57
CA GLY A 360 6.62 -20.95 -5.47
C GLY A 360 6.48 -19.47 -5.14
N ALA A 361 7.29 -18.88 -4.26
CA ALA A 361 7.28 -17.45 -3.96
C ALA A 361 7.80 -16.63 -5.16
N ILE A 362 8.87 -17.10 -5.81
CA ILE A 362 9.42 -16.49 -7.04
C ILE A 362 8.45 -16.68 -8.22
N ILE A 363 7.80 -17.83 -8.34
CA ILE A 363 6.79 -18.14 -9.36
C ILE A 363 5.49 -17.41 -9.07
N ILE A 364 5.07 -17.21 -7.82
CA ILE A 364 3.87 -16.42 -7.47
C ILE A 364 4.14 -14.95 -7.81
N GLU A 365 5.34 -14.44 -7.54
CA GLU A 365 5.79 -13.12 -7.99
C GLU A 365 5.84 -13.02 -9.53
N LEU A 366 6.09 -14.13 -10.25
CA LEU A 366 6.03 -14.23 -11.72
C LEU A 366 4.65 -14.62 -12.31
N ALA A 367 3.73 -15.21 -11.53
CA ALA A 367 2.46 -15.79 -11.97
C ALA A 367 1.30 -14.81 -11.76
N VAL A 368 1.35 -14.00 -10.69
CA VAL A 368 0.54 -12.78 -10.59
C VAL A 368 0.85 -11.85 -11.77
N VAL A 369 2.07 -11.93 -12.31
CA VAL A 369 2.53 -11.17 -13.47
C VAL A 369 2.01 -11.72 -14.81
N ASN A 370 1.86 -13.04 -14.96
CA ASN A 370 1.38 -13.63 -16.22
C ASN A 370 -0.15 -13.72 -16.35
N HIS A 371 -0.92 -13.61 -15.26
CA HIS A 371 -2.39 -13.67 -15.30
C HIS A 371 -3.12 -12.32 -15.13
N MET A 372 -2.40 -11.22 -14.95
CA MET A 372 -2.98 -9.87 -15.00
C MET A 372 -3.19 -9.22 -16.39
N PRO A 373 -2.96 -9.84 -17.57
CA PRO A 373 -3.36 -9.21 -18.84
C PRO A 373 -4.88 -9.14 -19.02
N THR A 374 -5.63 -10.13 -18.54
CA THR A 374 -7.05 -10.28 -18.90
C THR A 374 -7.96 -9.31 -18.15
N VAL A 375 -7.61 -8.93 -16.92
CA VAL A 375 -8.43 -8.01 -16.11
C VAL A 375 -8.19 -6.55 -16.48
N LEU A 376 -6.97 -6.19 -16.90
CA LEU A 376 -6.65 -4.82 -17.30
C LEU A 376 -7.13 -4.48 -18.72
N LEU A 377 -7.09 -5.45 -19.65
CA LEU A 377 -7.65 -5.28 -21.01
C LEU A 377 -9.18 -5.10 -20.99
N GLY A 378 -9.89 -5.71 -20.04
CA GLY A 378 -11.34 -5.53 -19.90
C GLY A 378 -11.78 -4.15 -19.39
N LEU A 379 -10.89 -3.39 -18.75
CA LEU A 379 -11.18 -2.03 -18.26
C LEU A 379 -10.77 -0.93 -19.26
N MET A 380 -10.05 -1.29 -20.33
CA MET A 380 -9.61 -0.34 -21.36
C MET A 380 -10.49 -0.38 -22.63
N ASP A 381 -11.53 -1.22 -22.65
CA ASP A 381 -12.40 -1.44 -23.82
C ASP A 381 -13.85 -0.93 -23.63
N GLU A 382 -14.08 0.06 -22.75
CA GLU A 382 -15.30 0.87 -22.82
C GLU A 382 -15.11 2.02 -23.81
N PRO A 383 -15.72 1.99 -25.01
CA PRO A 383 -15.72 3.14 -25.90
C PRO A 383 -16.66 4.19 -25.33
N ALA A 384 -16.09 5.37 -25.06
CA ALA A 384 -16.78 6.63 -24.81
C ALA A 384 -18.00 6.81 -25.75
N ARG A 385 -19.20 6.56 -25.22
CA ARG A 385 -20.46 7.01 -25.81
C ARG A 385 -21.25 7.80 -24.78
N GLY A 386 -21.53 9.04 -25.15
CA GLY A 386 -22.47 9.89 -24.45
C GLY A 386 -21.80 11.16 -23.95
N ILE A 387 -21.77 12.18 -24.81
CA ILE A 387 -22.12 13.59 -24.55
C ILE A 387 -21.85 14.34 -25.87
N ARG A 388 -22.81 14.26 -26.79
CA ARG A 388 -23.06 15.25 -27.85
C ARG A 388 -24.52 15.11 -28.22
N ASP A 389 -25.41 15.74 -27.46
CA ASP A 389 -26.32 16.73 -28.03
C ASP A 389 -27.14 17.41 -26.94
N ARG A 390 -27.03 18.74 -26.88
CA ARG A 390 -27.98 19.71 -26.30
C ARG A 390 -27.26 21.05 -26.28
N ARG A 391 -27.30 21.76 -27.40
CA ARG A 391 -27.21 23.22 -27.40
C ARG A 391 -28.53 23.79 -27.91
N ILE A 392 -29.19 24.46 -26.98
CA ILE A 392 -30.39 25.27 -27.15
C ILE A 392 -29.98 26.61 -27.77
N GLY A 393 -30.74 27.06 -28.77
CA GLY A 393 -31.16 28.45 -28.98
C GLY A 393 -30.09 29.47 -29.39
N GLY A 394 -30.12 29.90 -30.66
CA GLY A 394 -29.34 31.03 -31.15
C GLY A 394 -29.82 31.56 -32.50
N VAL A 395 -30.87 32.37 -32.44
CA VAL A 395 -31.19 33.56 -33.26
C VAL A 395 -30.75 33.54 -34.74
N GLU A 396 -31.75 33.42 -35.63
CA GLU A 396 -31.65 33.83 -37.03
C GLU A 396 -31.49 35.36 -37.14
N VAL A 397 -30.46 35.81 -37.86
CA VAL A 397 -30.42 37.15 -38.42
C VAL A 397 -30.44 36.98 -39.94
N ASN A 398 -31.58 37.32 -40.52
CA ASN A 398 -31.77 37.44 -41.97
C ASN A 398 -30.88 38.56 -42.53
N VAL A 399 -30.19 38.26 -43.62
CA VAL A 399 -29.66 39.26 -44.56
C VAL A 399 -30.32 39.01 -45.90
N ALA A 400 -31.37 39.78 -46.15
CA ALA A 400 -31.82 40.27 -47.46
C ALA A 400 -32.81 41.42 -47.22
#